data_AF-A0A1A8BPF1-F1
#
_entry.id   AF-A0A1A8BPF1-F1
#
_cell.length_a   1.000
_cell.length_b   1.000
_cell.length_c   1.000
_cell.angle_alpha   90.00
_cell.angle_beta   90.00
_cell.angle_gamma   90.00
#
_symmetry.space_group_name_H-M   'P 1'
#
loop_
_entity.id
_entity.type
_entity.pdbx_description
1 polymer ?
#
loop_
_entity_poly.entity_id
_entity_poly.type
_entity_poly.pdbx_seq_one_letter_code
_entity_poly.pdbx_strand_id
1 'polypeptide(L)'
;MSQHSRTLMHLPCSSLRNKRSRTCLAEGPDSECTPTESIQQRPPPLKVPLLLPRGKENEFVLARRSRRRKSSKSGVSLDHLPEELLLRIYSCLPLHDLLRISGVSRRWQRLASDESLWYSVDLEGLTHVGPALQQVLRTGVRRLRCPRAFVEEQYLTDSRPLQIVELDLSSSIIPTSTLQNILGRCRLLHHLSLEGLQLSNSIISCLVKNSN
;
A
#
# COMPACT_ATOMS: atom_id res chain seq x y z
N MET A 1 -14.20 18.35 18.69
CA MET A 1 -13.92 18.11 17.25
C MET A 1 -14.41 16.71 16.94
N SER A 2 -15.33 16.56 16.00
CA SER A 2 -16.05 15.30 15.77
C SER A 2 -15.11 14.17 15.33
N GLN A 3 -15.04 13.09 16.11
CA GLN A 3 -14.16 11.94 15.92
C GLN A 3 -14.81 10.91 14.98
N HIS A 4 -14.86 11.21 13.69
CA HIS A 4 -15.39 10.27 12.70
C HIS A 4 -14.33 9.23 12.32
N SER A 5 -14.71 7.94 12.34
CA SER A 5 -13.90 6.85 11.79
C SER A 5 -13.73 7.03 10.28
N ARG A 6 -12.51 6.92 9.76
CA ARG A 6 -12.25 6.97 8.32
C ARG A 6 -12.42 5.58 7.73
N THR A 7 -13.46 5.39 6.92
CA THR A 7 -13.69 4.16 6.17
C THR A 7 -13.05 4.22 4.79
N LEU A 8 -12.55 3.09 4.33
CA LEU A 8 -12.11 2.91 2.95
C LEU A 8 -13.32 2.43 2.13
N MET A 9 -14.06 3.37 1.54
CA MET A 9 -15.20 2.99 0.69
C MET A 9 -14.71 2.32 -0.60
N HIS A 10 -15.35 1.20 -0.92
CA HIS A 10 -15.12 0.30 -2.05
C HIS A 10 -15.07 1.04 -3.40
N LEU A 11 -14.09 0.70 -4.26
CA LEU A 11 -14.09 1.06 -5.68
C LEU A 11 -14.09 -0.21 -6.55
N PRO A 12 -14.78 -0.18 -7.71
CA PRO A 12 -14.82 -1.31 -8.63
C PRO A 12 -13.48 -1.53 -9.33
N CYS A 13 -13.16 -2.81 -9.54
CA CYS A 13 -12.12 -3.27 -10.44
C CYS A 13 -12.21 -2.56 -11.80
N SER A 14 -11.23 -1.72 -12.12
CA SER A 14 -11.04 -1.19 -13.46
C SER A 14 -9.80 -1.83 -14.07
N SER A 15 -10.05 -2.75 -15.02
CA SER A 15 -9.03 -3.37 -15.83
C SER A 15 -8.28 -2.32 -16.63
N LEU A 16 -6.95 -2.32 -16.56
CA LEU A 16 -6.11 -1.67 -17.58
C LEU A 16 -6.11 -2.56 -18.84
N ARG A 17 -7.20 -2.51 -19.61
CA ARG A 17 -7.26 -3.05 -20.98
C ARG A 17 -6.69 -2.00 -21.92
N ASN A 18 -5.43 -2.15 -22.30
CA ASN A 18 -4.86 -1.41 -23.41
C ASN A 18 -5.49 -1.91 -24.72
N LYS A 19 -6.36 -1.08 -25.30
CA LYS A 19 -6.86 -1.23 -26.67
C LYS A 19 -5.73 -0.88 -27.64
N ARG A 20 -5.34 -1.83 -28.51
CA ARG A 20 -4.89 -1.51 -29.86
C ARG A 20 -5.77 -2.29 -30.85
N SER A 21 -6.50 -1.50 -31.61
CA SER A 21 -7.43 -1.81 -32.68
C SER A 21 -6.72 -2.08 -34.01
N ARG A 22 -7.27 -3.02 -34.81
CA ARG A 22 -7.59 -2.92 -36.26
C ARG A 22 -7.97 -4.32 -36.81
N THR A 23 -9.27 -4.57 -37.03
CA THR A 23 -10.01 -4.68 -38.32
C THR A 23 -9.71 -5.96 -39.12
N CYS A 24 -10.63 -6.95 -39.12
CA CYS A 24 -11.59 -7.34 -40.20
C CYS A 24 -10.88 -7.97 -41.42
N LEU A 25 -11.16 -9.18 -41.89
CA LEU A 25 -12.44 -9.74 -42.38
C LEU A 25 -12.43 -11.30 -42.33
N ALA A 26 -13.64 -11.85 -42.42
CA ALA A 26 -14.01 -13.26 -42.25
C ALA A 26 -13.78 -14.14 -43.49
N GLU A 27 -13.62 -15.45 -43.25
CA GLU A 27 -14.23 -16.57 -44.00
C GLU A 27 -14.05 -17.86 -43.17
N GLY A 28 -15.12 -18.65 -42.96
CA GLY A 28 -15.06 -20.02 -42.39
C GLY A 28 -14.90 -21.07 -43.50
N PRO A 29 -15.11 -22.38 -43.26
CA PRO A 29 -15.45 -23.05 -42.00
C PRO A 29 -14.68 -24.39 -41.77
N ASP A 30 -15.00 -25.05 -40.64
CA ASP A 30 -14.99 -26.50 -40.34
C ASP A 30 -13.74 -27.36 -40.58
N SER A 31 -13.09 -27.81 -39.50
CA SER A 31 -13.08 -29.23 -39.11
C SER A 31 -12.07 -29.53 -38.01
N GLU A 32 -12.57 -30.25 -37.01
CA GLU A 32 -11.89 -30.88 -35.89
C GLU A 32 -10.85 -31.91 -36.38
N CYS A 33 -9.67 -31.95 -35.76
CA CYS A 33 -9.01 -33.15 -35.20
C CYS A 33 -7.50 -32.92 -34.94
N THR A 34 -7.13 -33.05 -33.65
CA THR A 34 -5.77 -33.29 -33.08
C THR A 34 -4.97 -34.38 -33.83
N PRO A 35 -3.63 -34.56 -33.64
CA PRO A 35 -2.74 -34.00 -32.61
C PRO A 35 -1.37 -33.51 -33.14
N THR A 36 -0.55 -32.81 -32.34
CA THR A 36 0.87 -32.67 -32.69
C THR A 36 1.79 -32.69 -31.48
N GLU A 37 2.71 -33.63 -31.56
CA GLU A 37 3.81 -33.90 -30.66
C GLU A 37 4.80 -32.74 -30.52
N SER A 38 5.59 -32.82 -29.43
CA SER A 38 6.99 -32.45 -29.35
C SER A 38 7.38 -31.04 -29.81
N ILE A 39 7.23 -30.06 -28.92
CA ILE A 39 8.02 -28.81 -29.02
C ILE A 39 9.30 -28.99 -28.22
N GLN A 40 10.29 -29.45 -28.97
CA GLN A 40 11.70 -29.45 -28.65
C GLN A 40 12.18 -28.04 -28.26
N GLN A 41 12.98 -28.05 -27.21
CA GLN A 41 13.66 -26.93 -26.57
C GLN A 41 14.25 -25.93 -27.59
N ARG A 42 13.91 -24.64 -27.46
CA ARG A 42 14.63 -23.55 -28.14
C ARG A 42 15.76 -23.03 -27.24
N PRO A 43 17.02 -22.94 -27.70
CA PRO A 43 18.08 -22.31 -26.93
C PRO A 43 17.94 -20.78 -26.91
N PRO A 44 18.48 -20.09 -25.90
CA PRO A 44 18.42 -18.63 -25.80
C PRO A 44 19.28 -17.95 -26.87
N PRO A 45 18.93 -16.71 -27.31
CA PRO A 45 19.67 -16.04 -28.37
C PRO A 45 21.07 -15.65 -27.92
N LEU A 46 22.06 -15.99 -28.73
CA LEU A 46 23.47 -15.63 -28.55
C LEU A 46 23.65 -14.11 -28.75
N LYS A 47 24.31 -13.46 -27.78
CA LYS A 47 24.73 -12.05 -27.88
C LYS A 47 25.90 -11.97 -28.86
N VAL A 48 25.68 -11.37 -30.02
CA VAL A 48 26.75 -11.03 -30.98
C VAL A 48 27.40 -9.71 -30.55
N PRO A 49 28.72 -9.65 -30.27
CA PRO A 49 29.41 -8.39 -30.05
C PRO A 49 29.62 -7.68 -31.40
N LEU A 50 28.98 -6.54 -31.60
CA LEU A 50 29.23 -5.69 -32.76
C LEU A 50 30.57 -4.94 -32.54
N LEU A 51 31.61 -5.34 -33.26
CA LEU A 51 32.87 -4.61 -33.32
C LEU A 51 32.69 -3.35 -34.19
N LEU A 52 32.63 -2.18 -33.55
CA LEU A 52 32.68 -0.88 -34.23
C LEU A 52 34.14 -0.37 -34.26
N PRO A 53 34.60 0.22 -35.38
CA PRO A 53 35.94 0.75 -35.48
C PRO A 53 36.11 2.02 -34.63
N ARG A 54 37.30 2.11 -34.05
CA ARG A 54 37.86 3.19 -33.24
C ARG A 54 37.75 4.55 -33.95
N GLY A 55 37.11 5.54 -33.32
CA GLY A 55 37.11 6.92 -33.82
C GLY A 55 36.44 7.94 -32.90
N LYS A 56 37.27 8.81 -32.30
CA LYS A 56 36.97 10.09 -31.65
C LYS A 56 36.19 10.07 -30.33
N GLU A 57 36.99 10.16 -29.28
CA GLU A 57 36.76 10.93 -28.05
C GLU A 57 35.45 11.74 -28.02
N ASN A 58 34.49 11.26 -27.24
CA ASN A 58 33.55 12.12 -26.56
C ASN A 58 33.44 11.58 -25.14
N GLU A 59 34.02 12.32 -24.20
CA GLU A 59 33.81 12.14 -22.78
C GLU A 59 32.30 12.27 -22.51
N PHE A 60 31.63 11.13 -22.29
CA PHE A 60 30.22 11.13 -21.92
C PHE A 60 30.08 11.62 -20.48
N VAL A 61 30.27 12.93 -20.27
CA VAL A 61 29.85 13.58 -19.03
C VAL A 61 28.33 13.60 -19.04
N LEU A 62 27.72 12.65 -18.34
CA LEU A 62 26.30 12.70 -17.96
C LEU A 62 26.10 13.89 -17.02
N ALA A 63 26.10 15.10 -17.57
CA ALA A 63 25.72 16.30 -16.84
C ALA A 63 24.26 16.12 -16.40
N ARG A 64 24.06 15.90 -15.09
CA ARG A 64 22.74 15.94 -14.46
C ARG A 64 22.09 17.27 -14.82
N ARG A 65 21.16 17.28 -15.78
CA ARG A 65 20.32 18.45 -16.05
C ARG A 65 19.53 18.73 -14.78
N SER A 66 19.99 19.72 -14.01
CA SER A 66 19.20 20.32 -12.94
C SER A 66 17.88 20.77 -13.58
N ARG A 67 16.77 20.12 -13.20
CA ARG A 67 15.43 20.58 -13.58
C ARG A 67 15.25 21.97 -13.00
N ARG A 68 15.59 23.01 -13.77
CA ARG A 68 15.15 24.38 -13.49
C ARG A 68 13.62 24.32 -13.47
N ARG A 69 13.03 24.36 -12.27
CA ARG A 69 11.58 24.52 -12.10
C ARG A 69 11.24 25.87 -12.74
N LYS A 70 10.57 25.82 -13.90
CA LYS A 70 9.99 27.00 -14.52
C LYS A 70 8.87 27.46 -13.59
N SER A 71 9.11 28.51 -12.81
CA SER A 71 8.09 29.11 -11.95
C SER A 71 7.09 29.83 -12.84
N SER A 72 5.99 29.15 -13.19
CA SER A 72 4.81 29.81 -13.74
C SER A 72 4.22 30.70 -12.65
N LYS A 73 4.43 32.02 -12.75
CA LYS A 73 4.01 33.03 -11.76
C LYS A 73 2.51 33.38 -11.81
N SER A 74 1.62 32.40 -12.03
CA SER A 74 0.17 32.69 -12.16
C SER A 74 -0.70 31.54 -11.68
N GLY A 75 -0.55 31.17 -10.40
CA GLY A 75 -1.45 30.25 -9.74
C GLY A 75 -1.31 30.36 -8.22
N VAL A 76 -2.45 30.33 -7.52
CA VAL A 76 -2.46 30.16 -6.06
C VAL A 76 -1.83 28.81 -5.76
N SER A 77 -0.67 28.79 -5.11
CA SER A 77 -0.02 27.54 -4.71
C SER A 77 -0.43 27.18 -3.29
N LEU A 78 -0.90 25.94 -3.11
CA LEU A 78 -1.12 25.33 -1.79
C LEU A 78 0.17 25.25 -0.95
N ASP A 79 1.34 25.43 -1.56
CA ASP A 79 2.62 25.46 -0.86
C ASP A 79 2.77 26.65 0.11
N HIS A 80 1.98 27.71 -0.04
CA HIS A 80 2.01 28.85 0.89
C HIS A 80 1.08 28.68 2.10
N LEU A 81 0.24 27.64 2.10
CA LEU A 81 -0.72 27.40 3.18
C LEU A 81 0.02 26.88 4.43
N PRO A 82 -0.28 27.37 5.65
CA PRO A 82 0.21 26.78 6.90
C PRO A 82 -0.08 25.28 7.02
N GLU A 83 0.75 24.56 7.77
CA GLU A 83 0.65 23.09 7.90
C GLU A 83 -0.65 22.67 8.60
N GLU A 84 -1.12 23.46 9.56
CA GLU A 84 -2.36 23.22 10.32
C GLU A 84 -3.59 23.26 9.41
N LEU A 85 -3.61 24.17 8.44
CA LEU A 85 -4.69 24.29 7.46
C LEU A 85 -4.64 23.15 6.44
N LEU A 86 -3.45 22.72 6.02
CA LEU A 86 -3.29 21.52 5.18
C LEU A 86 -3.79 20.27 5.92
N LEU A 87 -3.41 20.09 7.19
CA LEU A 87 -3.91 18.99 8.02
C LEU A 87 -5.42 19.04 8.17
N ARG A 88 -6.00 20.24 8.31
CA ARG A 88 -7.46 20.41 8.34
C ARG A 88 -8.12 19.96 7.04
N ILE A 89 -7.56 20.32 5.89
CA ILE A 89 -8.04 19.84 4.58
C ILE A 89 -7.90 18.31 4.50
N TYR A 90 -6.76 17.76 4.91
CA TYR A 90 -6.51 16.32 4.87
C TYR A 90 -7.44 15.54 5.81
N SER A 91 -7.92 16.18 6.88
CA SER A 91 -8.90 15.59 7.78
C SER A 91 -10.27 15.36 7.13
N CYS A 92 -10.56 16.06 6.04
CA CYS A 92 -11.78 15.90 5.25
C CYS A 92 -11.67 14.80 4.18
N LEU A 93 -10.47 14.24 3.96
CA LEU A 93 -10.24 13.24 2.92
C LEU A 93 -10.47 11.81 3.45
N PRO A 94 -11.06 10.92 2.63
CA PRO A 94 -11.08 9.50 2.93
C PRO A 94 -9.66 8.92 2.91
N LEU A 95 -9.49 7.77 3.57
CA LEU A 95 -8.17 7.15 3.78
C LEU A 95 -7.40 6.93 2.47
N HIS A 96 -8.08 6.45 1.43
CA HIS A 96 -7.47 6.21 0.12
C HIS A 96 -6.94 7.50 -0.53
N ASP A 97 -7.69 8.60 -0.45
CA ASP A 97 -7.23 9.87 -1.00
C ASP A 97 -6.09 10.45 -0.18
N LEU A 98 -6.10 10.27 1.14
CA LEU A 98 -4.97 10.62 2.01
C LEU A 98 -3.67 9.91 1.56
N LEU A 99 -3.77 8.62 1.23
CA LEU A 99 -2.65 7.85 0.71
C LEU A 99 -2.20 8.36 -0.67
N ARG A 100 -3.13 8.70 -1.57
CA ARG A 100 -2.79 9.25 -2.89
C ARG A 100 -2.07 10.59 -2.79
N ILE A 101 -2.53 11.48 -1.93
CA ILE A 101 -1.93 12.82 -1.81
C ILE A 101 -0.53 12.77 -1.18
N SER A 102 -0.19 11.72 -0.43
CA SER A 102 1.16 11.50 0.12
C SER A 102 2.23 11.41 -0.97
N GLY A 103 1.87 11.03 -2.20
CA GLY A 103 2.78 10.92 -3.34
C GLY A 103 3.06 12.23 -4.08
N VAL A 104 2.40 13.34 -3.72
CA VAL A 104 2.48 14.60 -4.49
C VAL A 104 3.82 15.33 -4.28
N SER A 105 4.28 15.42 -3.03
CA SER A 105 5.55 16.06 -2.68
C SER A 105 6.05 15.57 -1.32
N ARG A 106 7.34 15.80 -1.01
CA ARG A 106 7.91 15.47 0.31
C ARG A 106 7.17 16.13 1.48
N ARG A 107 6.65 17.36 1.27
CA ARG A 107 5.89 18.07 2.29
C ARG A 107 4.55 17.39 2.53
N TRP A 108 3.86 17.04 1.45
CA TRP A 108 2.57 16.36 1.53
C TRP A 108 2.70 14.95 2.12
N GLN A 109 3.79 14.25 1.79
CA GLN A 109 4.11 12.94 2.39
C GLN A 109 4.27 13.02 3.91
N ARG A 110 5.02 14.01 4.41
CA ARG A 110 5.19 14.23 5.86
C ARG A 110 3.85 14.51 6.54
N LEU A 111 3.08 15.46 6.00
CA LEU A 111 1.79 15.86 6.57
C LEU A 111 0.72 14.76 6.48
N ALA A 112 0.71 13.96 5.40
CA ALA A 112 -0.22 12.84 5.28
C ALA A 112 0.06 11.71 6.29
N SER A 113 1.27 11.68 6.87
CA SER A 113 1.67 10.70 7.89
C SER A 113 1.50 11.23 9.32
N ASP A 114 0.92 12.42 9.48
CA ASP A 114 0.74 13.07 10.79
C ASP A 114 -0.26 12.33 11.67
N GLU A 115 0.10 12.09 12.94
CA GLU A 115 -0.69 11.32 13.91
C GLU A 115 -2.14 11.82 14.04
N SER A 116 -2.36 13.14 13.92
CA SER A 116 -3.70 13.73 14.02
C SER A 116 -4.68 13.21 12.98
N LEU A 117 -4.18 12.67 11.86
CA LEU A 117 -4.98 12.13 10.78
C LEU A 117 -5.34 10.65 10.98
N TRP A 118 -4.57 9.92 11.79
CA TRP A 118 -4.65 8.45 11.92
C TRP A 118 -5.27 7.99 13.24
N TYR A 119 -5.96 8.87 13.97
CA TYR A 119 -6.61 8.52 15.24
C TYR A 119 -7.50 7.27 15.14
N SER A 120 -8.29 7.17 14.06
CA SER A 120 -9.24 6.08 13.82
C SER A 120 -9.22 5.64 12.36
N VAL A 121 -8.88 4.39 12.12
CA VAL A 121 -8.69 3.82 10.78
C VAL A 121 -9.54 2.57 10.65
N ASP A 122 -10.34 2.52 9.59
CA ASP A 122 -11.08 1.32 9.20
C ASP A 122 -10.59 0.84 7.83
N LEU A 123 -10.05 -0.39 7.81
CA LEU A 123 -9.58 -1.10 6.63
C LEU A 123 -10.58 -2.16 6.16
N GLU A 124 -11.82 -2.15 6.66
CA GLU A 124 -12.89 -3.01 6.17
C GLU A 124 -13.05 -2.89 4.64
N GLY A 125 -13.29 -4.02 3.98
CA GLY A 125 -13.42 -4.10 2.52
C GLY A 125 -12.11 -4.30 1.78
N LEU A 126 -10.95 -4.23 2.45
CA LEU A 126 -9.68 -4.66 1.90
C LEU A 126 -9.39 -6.12 2.24
N THR A 127 -9.30 -6.97 1.21
CA THR A 127 -8.94 -8.38 1.41
C THR A 127 -7.46 -8.52 1.79
N HIS A 128 -6.55 -7.87 1.07
CA HIS A 128 -5.10 -7.94 1.33
C HIS A 128 -4.61 -6.69 2.05
N VAL A 129 -4.62 -6.70 3.39
CA VAL A 129 -4.28 -5.51 4.19
C VAL A 129 -2.81 -5.41 4.58
N GLY A 130 -1.97 -6.43 4.35
CA GLY A 130 -0.59 -6.49 4.88
C GLY A 130 0.21 -5.18 4.78
N PRO A 131 0.42 -4.61 3.58
CA PRO A 131 1.15 -3.35 3.43
C PRO A 131 0.45 -2.13 4.05
N ALA A 132 -0.88 -2.07 3.95
CA ALA A 132 -1.68 -0.98 4.52
C ALA A 132 -1.63 -1.02 6.05
N LEU A 133 -1.78 -2.20 6.63
CA LEU A 133 -1.66 -2.46 8.06
C LEU A 133 -0.27 -2.07 8.57
N GLN A 134 0.80 -2.49 7.90
CA GLN A 134 2.16 -2.09 8.26
C GLN A 134 2.32 -0.57 8.28
N GLN A 135 1.78 0.13 7.28
CA GLN A 135 1.84 1.58 7.22
C GLN A 135 1.04 2.23 8.36
N VAL A 136 -0.18 1.77 8.62
CA VAL A 136 -1.06 2.28 9.67
C VAL A 136 -0.48 2.07 11.06
N LEU A 137 0.17 0.94 11.30
CA LEU A 137 0.82 0.66 12.58
C LEU A 137 2.01 1.61 12.86
N ARG A 138 2.55 2.29 11.84
CA ARG A 138 3.63 3.28 12.00
C ARG A 138 3.13 4.69 12.32
N THR A 139 1.85 4.98 12.12
CA THR A 139 1.30 6.35 12.21
C THR A 139 0.75 6.72 13.59
N GLY A 140 0.87 5.84 14.60
CA GLY A 140 0.36 6.09 15.95
C GLY A 140 -1.16 5.92 16.09
N VAL A 141 -1.77 5.07 15.27
CA VAL A 141 -3.21 4.78 15.31
C VAL A 141 -3.68 4.36 16.71
N ARG A 142 -4.82 4.89 17.14
CA ARG A 142 -5.45 4.58 18.43
C ARG A 142 -6.62 3.61 18.28
N ARG A 143 -7.40 3.73 17.22
CA ARG A 143 -8.50 2.81 16.89
C ARG A 143 -8.27 2.20 15.51
N LEU A 144 -8.08 0.89 15.46
CA LEU A 144 -7.84 0.15 14.24
C LEU A 144 -8.90 -0.92 14.08
N ARG A 145 -9.66 -0.83 12.99
CA ARG A 145 -10.64 -1.82 12.59
C ARG A 145 -10.25 -2.42 11.25
N CYS A 146 -10.13 -3.74 11.19
CA CYS A 146 -9.91 -4.48 9.95
C CYS A 146 -10.46 -5.91 10.06
N PRO A 147 -11.79 -6.07 10.14
CA PRO A 147 -12.44 -7.38 10.18
C PRO A 147 -12.36 -8.07 8.82
N ARG A 148 -12.41 -9.41 8.81
CA ARG A 148 -12.38 -10.25 7.59
C ARG A 148 -11.18 -9.97 6.69
N ALA A 149 -10.06 -9.54 7.26
CA ALA A 149 -8.86 -9.21 6.52
C ALA A 149 -7.94 -10.43 6.38
N PHE A 150 -7.14 -10.46 5.32
CA PHE A 150 -6.09 -11.45 5.12
C PHE A 150 -4.71 -10.78 5.26
N VAL A 151 -3.88 -11.32 6.16
CA VAL A 151 -2.53 -10.82 6.46
C VAL A 151 -1.54 -11.96 6.33
N GLU A 152 -0.53 -11.82 5.48
CA GLU A 152 0.56 -12.79 5.37
C GLU A 152 1.68 -12.50 6.39
N GLU A 153 2.55 -13.48 6.60
CA GLU A 153 3.52 -13.52 7.70
C GLU A 153 4.69 -12.50 7.59
N GLN A 154 4.76 -11.73 6.50
CA GLN A 154 6.00 -11.05 6.08
C GLN A 154 6.02 -9.51 6.24
N TYR A 155 5.06 -8.90 6.92
CA TYR A 155 4.91 -7.44 6.85
C TYR A 155 5.25 -6.66 8.12
N LEU A 156 5.43 -7.30 9.29
CA LEU A 156 5.57 -6.56 10.56
C LEU A 156 6.94 -6.75 11.21
N THR A 157 7.94 -6.02 10.74
CA THR A 157 9.31 -6.03 11.32
C THR A 157 9.52 -4.98 12.41
N ASP A 158 8.58 -4.06 12.61
CA ASP A 158 8.76 -2.98 13.59
C ASP A 158 8.57 -3.46 15.03
N SER A 159 9.54 -3.20 15.91
CA SER A 159 9.47 -3.49 17.34
C SER A 159 8.92 -2.33 18.19
N ARG A 160 8.50 -1.23 17.55
CA ARG A 160 8.03 -0.02 18.24
C ARG A 160 6.73 -0.29 19.00
N PRO A 161 6.54 0.28 20.21
CA PRO A 161 5.29 0.15 20.94
C PRO A 161 4.15 0.81 20.15
N LEU A 162 2.98 0.18 20.21
CA LEU A 162 1.77 0.67 19.56
C LEU A 162 0.91 1.42 20.57
N GLN A 163 0.32 2.53 20.13
CA GLN A 163 -0.62 3.34 20.93
C GLN A 163 -2.08 2.92 20.74
N ILE A 164 -2.31 1.69 20.28
CA ILE A 164 -3.65 1.18 19.99
C ILE A 164 -4.42 0.95 21.28
N VAL A 165 -5.61 1.52 21.32
CA VAL A 165 -6.59 1.42 22.40
C VAL A 165 -7.76 0.52 22.00
N GLU A 166 -8.17 0.57 20.74
CA GLU A 166 -9.25 -0.27 20.19
C GLU A 166 -8.74 -1.03 18.97
N LEU A 167 -8.85 -2.35 18.99
CA LEU A 167 -8.40 -3.24 17.93
C LEU A 167 -9.48 -4.25 17.58
N ASP A 168 -9.95 -4.23 16.32
CA ASP A 168 -10.88 -5.22 15.79
C ASP A 168 -10.26 -5.97 14.61
N LEU A 169 -9.96 -7.25 14.84
CA LEU A 169 -9.43 -8.21 13.86
C LEU A 169 -10.42 -9.37 13.63
N SER A 170 -11.69 -9.20 13.99
CA SER A 170 -12.70 -10.28 13.92
C SER A 170 -12.78 -10.94 12.55
N SER A 171 -12.94 -12.25 12.55
CA SER A 171 -13.06 -13.13 11.38
C SER A 171 -11.93 -12.97 10.35
N SER A 172 -10.76 -12.48 10.75
CA SER A 172 -9.60 -12.31 9.87
C SER A 172 -8.80 -13.60 9.75
N ILE A 173 -7.96 -13.70 8.73
CA ILE A 173 -7.00 -14.77 8.54
C ILE A 173 -5.61 -14.17 8.76
N ILE A 174 -5.09 -14.35 9.98
CA ILE A 174 -3.82 -13.77 10.43
C ILE A 174 -2.98 -14.88 11.09
N PRO A 175 -1.72 -15.09 10.67
CA PRO A 175 -0.80 -16.00 11.34
C PRO A 175 -0.63 -15.67 12.81
N THR A 176 -0.53 -16.69 13.66
CA THR A 176 -0.37 -16.53 15.12
C THR A 176 0.89 -15.75 15.48
N SER A 177 1.96 -15.91 14.70
CA SER A 177 3.22 -15.16 14.80
C SER A 177 3.01 -13.66 14.60
N THR A 178 2.32 -13.26 13.54
CA THR A 178 1.96 -11.88 13.22
C THR A 178 1.05 -11.28 14.28
N LEU A 179 0.03 -12.04 14.71
CA LEU A 179 -0.90 -11.61 15.75
C LEU A 179 -0.19 -11.39 17.10
N GLN A 180 0.69 -12.30 17.49
CA GLN A 180 1.52 -12.18 18.69
C GLN A 180 2.42 -10.95 18.62
N ASN A 181 3.01 -10.65 17.46
CA ASN A 181 3.85 -9.47 17.27
C ASN A 181 3.05 -8.16 17.41
N ILE A 182 1.85 -8.08 16.84
CA ILE A 182 0.96 -6.92 17.02
C ILE A 182 0.62 -6.75 18.50
N LEU A 183 0.05 -7.79 19.12
CA LEU A 183 -0.45 -7.71 20.49
C LEU A 183 0.66 -7.54 21.53
N GLY A 184 1.85 -8.08 21.29
CA GLY A 184 3.01 -7.90 22.17
C GLY A 184 3.52 -6.46 22.26
N ARG A 185 3.20 -5.63 21.26
CA ARG A 185 3.56 -4.20 21.20
C ARG A 185 2.46 -3.28 21.76
N CYS A 186 1.26 -3.80 21.99
CA CYS A 186 0.15 -3.05 22.56
C CYS A 186 0.19 -3.10 24.09
N ARG A 187 0.06 -1.93 24.74
CA ARG A 187 0.02 -1.80 26.22
C ARG A 187 -1.15 -0.97 26.74
N LEU A 188 -1.99 -0.47 25.83
CA LEU A 188 -3.08 0.47 26.12
C LEU A 188 -4.43 -0.07 25.63
N LEU A 189 -4.52 -1.37 25.32
CA LEU A 189 -5.75 -1.95 24.76
C LEU A 189 -6.88 -1.94 25.80
N HIS A 190 -7.99 -1.27 25.46
CA HIS A 190 -9.24 -1.29 26.22
C HIS A 190 -10.33 -2.10 25.51
N HIS A 191 -10.41 -2.01 24.17
CA HIS A 191 -11.36 -2.78 23.38
C HIS A 191 -10.61 -3.69 22.40
N LEU A 192 -10.93 -4.98 22.42
CA LEU A 192 -10.28 -5.98 21.61
C LEU A 192 -11.31 -6.98 21.07
N SER A 193 -11.35 -7.16 19.76
CA SER A 193 -12.11 -8.21 19.10
C SER A 193 -11.17 -9.12 18.30
N LEU A 194 -11.11 -10.38 18.71
CA LEU A 194 -10.34 -11.46 18.07
C LEU A 194 -11.23 -12.64 17.68
N GLU A 195 -12.53 -12.40 17.48
CA GLU A 195 -13.49 -13.44 17.13
C GLU A 195 -13.06 -14.22 15.88
N GLY A 196 -13.17 -15.55 15.89
CA GLY A 196 -12.83 -16.39 14.74
C GLY A 196 -11.33 -16.52 14.45
N LEU A 197 -10.44 -16.01 15.31
CA LEU A 197 -8.99 -16.19 15.19
C LEU A 197 -8.48 -17.39 16.01
N GLN A 198 -7.42 -18.02 15.53
CA GLN A 198 -6.67 -19.03 16.29
C GLN A 198 -5.78 -18.33 17.32
N LEU A 199 -5.96 -18.67 18.60
CA LEU A 199 -5.21 -18.08 19.71
C LEU A 199 -4.21 -19.08 20.30
N SER A 200 -3.05 -18.58 20.73
CA SER A 200 -2.02 -19.34 21.42
C SER A 200 -1.79 -18.81 22.85
N ASN A 201 -1.18 -19.63 23.71
CA ASN A 201 -0.81 -19.21 25.06
C ASN A 201 0.13 -17.98 25.07
N SER A 202 0.98 -17.84 24.05
CA SER A 202 1.85 -16.66 23.90
C SER A 202 1.06 -15.39 23.62
N ILE A 203 0.00 -15.46 22.80
CA ILE A 203 -0.94 -14.35 22.56
C ILE A 203 -1.63 -13.95 23.86
N ILE A 204 -2.18 -14.92 24.59
CA ILE A 204 -2.86 -14.68 25.88
C ILE A 204 -1.92 -13.99 26.87
N SER A 205 -0.67 -14.47 26.96
CA SER A 205 0.36 -13.84 27.81
C SER A 205 0.68 -12.39 27.40
N CYS A 206 0.64 -12.05 26.11
CA CYS A 206 0.76 -10.67 25.66
C CYS A 206 -0.44 -9.81 26.10
N LEU A 207 -1.66 -10.35 26.06
CA LEU A 207 -2.87 -9.62 26.46
C LEU A 207 -2.86 -9.23 27.94
N VAL A 208 -2.40 -10.13 28.82
CA VAL A 208 -2.29 -9.90 30.26
C VAL A 208 -1.40 -8.70 30.61
N LYS A 209 -0.49 -8.31 29.70
CA LYS A 209 0.41 -7.17 29.90
C LYS A 209 -0.27 -5.80 29.72
N ASN A 210 -1.54 -5.76 29.35
CA ASN A 210 -2.33 -4.53 29.35
C ASN A 210 -2.88 -4.33 30.76
N SER A 211 -2.25 -3.44 31.53
CA SER A 211 -2.73 -3.02 32.84
C SER A 211 -3.89 -2.05 32.64
N ASN A 212 -5.12 -2.47 32.95
CA ASN A 212 -6.28 -1.57 33.02
C ASN A 212 -6.26 -0.78 34.33
#